data_AF-A0A1Q6Y285-F1
#
_entry.id   AF-A0A1Q6Y285-F1
#
_cell.length_a   1.000
_cell.length_b   1.000
_cell.length_c   1.000
_cell.angle_alpha   90.00
_cell.angle_beta   90.00
_cell.angle_gamma   90.00
#
_symmetry.space_group_name_H-M   'P 1'
#
loop_
_entity.id
_entity.type
_entity.pdbx_description
1 polymer ?
#
loop_
_entity_poly.entity_id
_entity_poly.type
_entity_poly.pdbx_seq_one_letter_code
_entity_poly.pdbx_strand_id
1 'polypeptide(L)'
;MNMHSPSLFEAALAHVVTEHTNTCICPECQSVDAQAFKRRRGESEWETAGRGRPRGIGPYPRVNTPLPRSGPGFISSAPTSSQFGLPETIQALQSIGAAWQRAHPNGPVMNIRDISFQGGGPMPGHKSHRLGVDMDIRPMRNDGKQGPITFRSPTYSRALTQELVRFIRANGILRVQYIFFNDPAIQDVQPWPNHDDHLHVRFFPPRGTSPAPTPSPSTRRPVLRRGSRGGAVGDLQARLNMWLMAQGAQSGLGQLAVDGVFGSRTQDVVRAYQQAQGLRVDGVVGSQTWARLLQSRPSPLPRPPQPTPQPPLPPSPSAVPALIEPPLHQLPEATLFVDIRLGSEGRARPMTGIFIPENYHTMPSVDLILYLHGFKTPKIRATPANPHPQQPPDPGWSINWYWHQPIRAFREGVNNGQKNVILVAPTLGQFSASGALTQAGGFDRYIDQVMAALTTYGPYIGQSPTVGNIILASHSGGGYPMRVLALSNQRYTPLIRECWGFDCTYNTGDDTEWAQWARRNPGARLYIYYIRKSGTARLAESLQREGVSNLTVVALPLPRQSIVHDQVPITYWLPRIQGASFLLAR
;
A
#
# COMPACT_ATOMS: atom_id res chain seq x y z
N MET A 1 -84.13 -6.81 17.41
CA MET A 1 -83.10 -7.61 16.69
C MET A 1 -81.77 -6.93 16.93
N ASN A 2 -81.15 -7.20 18.08
CA ASN A 2 -79.98 -8.11 18.24
C ASN A 2 -78.68 -7.35 17.96
N MET A 3 -78.15 -6.57 18.92
CA MET A 3 -77.33 -7.00 20.10
C MET A 3 -75.91 -7.45 19.68
N HIS A 4 -74.81 -7.08 20.37
CA HIS A 4 -74.68 -6.70 21.80
C HIS A 4 -73.81 -5.45 22.09
N SER A 5 -74.03 -4.88 23.28
CA SER A 5 -73.16 -3.96 24.06
C SER A 5 -72.60 -4.77 25.29
N PRO A 6 -71.93 -4.22 26.36
CA PRO A 6 -71.70 -2.82 26.78
C PRO A 6 -70.33 -2.49 27.49
N SER A 7 -70.21 -1.24 28.00
CA SER A 7 -69.54 -0.75 29.26
C SER A 7 -68.10 -1.19 29.64
N LEU A 8 -67.12 -0.30 29.91
CA LEU A 8 -66.98 0.82 30.88
C LEU A 8 -66.59 0.42 32.33
N PHE A 9 -65.43 0.91 32.80
CA PHE A 9 -65.04 1.51 34.12
C PHE A 9 -63.49 1.63 34.13
N GLU A 10 -62.74 2.65 34.59
CA GLU A 10 -62.79 3.72 35.63
C GLU A 10 -61.86 3.46 36.84
N ALA A 11 -61.33 4.57 37.39
CA ALA A 11 -60.39 4.73 38.50
C ALA A 11 -58.95 4.14 38.35
N ALA A 12 -57.93 4.58 39.10
CA ALA A 12 -57.36 5.90 39.40
C ALA A 12 -56.52 5.82 40.70
N LEU A 13 -55.32 6.43 40.72
CA LEU A 13 -54.74 7.18 41.87
C LEU A 13 -53.30 7.63 41.56
N ALA A 14 -52.81 8.63 42.31
CA ALA A 14 -51.50 9.23 42.13
C ALA A 14 -50.69 9.22 43.45
N HIS A 15 -49.37 9.38 43.36
CA HIS A 15 -48.55 9.84 44.48
C HIS A 15 -47.43 10.77 43.98
N VAL A 16 -47.19 11.84 44.76
CA VAL A 16 -46.18 12.87 44.51
C VAL A 16 -45.23 12.92 45.71
N VAL A 17 -43.92 12.94 45.48
CA VAL A 17 -42.91 13.23 46.52
C VAL A 17 -41.75 14.06 45.93
N THR A 18 -41.72 15.34 46.33
CA THR A 18 -40.58 16.30 46.41
C THR A 18 -39.47 16.34 45.34
N GLU A 19 -39.49 17.42 44.57
CA GLU A 19 -38.47 18.48 44.52
C GLU A 19 -37.04 18.22 45.09
N HIS A 20 -36.04 18.74 44.36
CA HIS A 20 -35.03 19.63 44.95
C HIS A 20 -34.59 20.68 43.91
N THR A 21 -34.80 21.96 44.21
CA THR A 21 -34.34 23.10 43.41
C THR A 21 -33.07 23.71 43.99
N ASN A 22 -32.21 24.30 43.16
CA ASN A 22 -31.61 25.58 43.53
C ASN A 22 -31.16 26.38 42.29
N THR A 23 -31.54 27.65 42.28
CA THR A 23 -31.28 28.61 41.20
C THR A 23 -30.27 29.64 41.70
N CYS A 24 -29.37 30.13 40.83
CA CYS A 24 -28.70 31.41 41.04
C CYS A 24 -28.75 32.24 39.77
N ILE A 25 -28.99 33.54 39.92
CA ILE A 25 -29.16 34.52 38.85
C ILE A 25 -27.92 35.40 38.78
N CYS A 26 -27.51 35.81 37.58
CA CYS A 26 -26.65 36.97 37.38
C CYS A 26 -27.26 37.86 36.29
N PRO A 27 -27.67 39.11 36.59
CA PRO A 27 -28.39 39.95 35.65
C PRO A 27 -27.51 41.07 35.06
N GLU A 28 -27.00 40.92 33.84
CA GLU A 28 -26.61 42.07 33.00
C GLU A 28 -26.33 41.65 31.54
N CYS A 29 -27.28 41.93 30.64
CA CYS A 29 -27.08 42.29 29.22
C CYS A 29 -28.46 42.40 28.53
N GLN A 30 -28.80 43.57 27.99
CA GLN A 30 -30.08 43.82 27.34
C GLN A 30 -30.05 43.45 25.85
N SER A 31 -31.13 42.80 25.39
CA SER A 31 -31.69 42.75 24.03
C SER A 31 -30.81 43.07 22.80
N VAL A 32 -30.73 42.12 21.86
CA VAL A 32 -31.03 42.35 20.43
C VAL A 32 -31.74 41.13 19.83
N ASP A 33 -32.40 41.33 18.69
CA ASP A 33 -33.56 40.56 18.23
C ASP A 33 -33.27 39.22 17.48
N ALA A 34 -34.29 38.38 17.34
CA ALA A 34 -34.19 36.95 17.08
C ALA A 34 -34.28 36.52 15.60
N GLN A 35 -33.28 36.87 14.76
CA GLN A 35 -33.13 36.29 13.41
C GLN A 35 -31.71 35.79 13.04
N ALA A 36 -30.99 35.11 13.96
CA ALA A 36 -29.65 34.59 13.64
C ALA A 36 -29.21 33.30 14.37
N PHE A 37 -29.95 32.17 14.28
CA PHE A 37 -29.48 30.92 14.91
C PHE A 37 -29.80 29.59 14.19
N LYS A 38 -29.00 29.24 13.16
CA LYS A 38 -28.88 27.85 12.65
C LYS A 38 -27.48 27.25 12.89
N ARG A 39 -27.18 27.10 14.19
CA ARG A 39 -26.30 26.07 14.81
C ARG A 39 -24.90 25.87 14.22
N ARG A 40 -23.89 26.44 14.90
CA ARG A 40 -22.51 25.91 14.87
C ARG A 40 -22.51 24.46 15.40
N ARG A 41 -21.84 23.55 14.70
CA ARG A 41 -21.35 22.24 15.20
C ARG A 41 -20.11 21.85 14.39
N GLY A 42 -18.93 21.64 14.98
CA GLY A 42 -18.59 21.89 16.38
C GLY A 42 -17.08 22.03 16.58
N GLU A 43 -16.69 22.92 17.48
CA GLU A 43 -15.32 23.15 17.93
C GLU A 43 -15.19 22.61 19.36
N SER A 44 -15.02 21.28 19.53
CA SER A 44 -14.78 20.65 20.85
C SER A 44 -14.44 19.15 20.75
N GLU A 45 -13.18 18.82 20.40
CA GLU A 45 -12.64 17.47 20.67
C GLU A 45 -11.09 17.42 20.70
N TRP A 46 -10.44 18.46 21.27
CA TRP A 46 -8.98 18.52 21.43
C TRP A 46 -8.49 18.81 22.86
N GLU A 47 -9.37 19.04 23.82
CA GLU A 47 -8.99 19.25 25.23
C GLU A 47 -9.29 17.99 26.07
N THR A 48 -8.35 17.02 26.07
CA THR A 48 -7.72 16.41 27.28
C THR A 48 -6.81 15.21 26.92
N ALA A 49 -5.58 15.45 26.44
CA ALA A 49 -4.46 14.49 26.57
C ALA A 49 -3.10 15.14 26.24
N GLY A 50 -2.12 15.02 27.13
CA GLY A 50 -0.71 15.35 26.85
C GLY A 50 -0.34 16.84 26.91
N ARG A 51 0.64 17.20 27.74
CA ARG A 51 1.16 18.58 27.88
C ARG A 51 2.28 18.83 26.86
N GLY A 52 2.41 20.05 26.34
CA GLY A 52 3.67 20.51 25.72
C GLY A 52 3.67 21.00 24.26
N ARG A 53 2.55 21.44 23.68
CA ARG A 53 2.53 22.14 22.37
C ARG A 53 1.82 23.49 22.46
N PRO A 54 2.33 24.57 21.83
CA PRO A 54 1.61 25.83 21.68
C PRO A 54 0.30 25.63 20.90
N ARG A 55 -0.76 26.35 21.29
CA ARG A 55 -2.06 26.30 20.59
C ARG A 55 -1.90 26.86 19.16
N GLY A 56 -2.43 26.16 18.15
CA GLY A 56 -2.55 26.67 16.77
C GLY A 56 -1.54 26.14 15.74
N ILE A 57 -0.48 25.42 16.13
CA ILE A 57 0.49 24.85 15.18
C ILE A 57 0.11 23.40 14.85
N GLY A 58 -0.10 23.10 13.57
CA GLY A 58 -0.38 21.74 13.08
C GLY A 58 0.78 20.73 13.25
N PRO A 59 0.55 19.45 12.90
CA PRO A 59 1.50 18.36 13.20
C PRO A 59 2.83 18.37 12.42
N TYR A 60 2.98 19.22 11.40
CA TYR A 60 4.14 19.31 10.50
C TYR A 60 4.84 20.69 10.62
N PRO A 61 5.69 20.92 11.63
CA PRO A 61 6.23 22.26 11.93
C PRO A 61 7.14 22.88 10.85
N ARG A 62 7.56 22.13 9.82
CA ARG A 62 8.21 22.72 8.62
C ARG A 62 7.25 23.47 7.70
N VAL A 63 5.93 23.24 7.79
CA VAL A 63 4.89 23.92 7.01
C VAL A 63 4.60 25.29 7.64
N ASN A 64 5.59 26.16 7.64
CA ASN A 64 5.59 27.42 8.41
C ASN A 64 6.03 28.62 7.56
N THR A 65 6.27 28.46 6.27
CA THR A 65 6.60 29.57 5.36
C THR A 65 5.30 30.12 4.76
N PRO A 66 4.91 31.38 5.05
CA PRO A 66 3.71 31.99 4.48
C PRO A 66 3.97 32.48 3.05
N LEU A 67 2.96 32.39 2.18
CA LEU A 67 2.93 33.10 0.91
C LEU A 67 2.51 34.58 1.11
N PRO A 68 3.24 35.56 0.54
CA PRO A 68 2.78 36.94 0.48
C PRO A 68 1.44 37.10 -0.27
N ARG A 69 0.64 38.12 0.07
CA ARG A 69 -0.66 38.38 -0.60
C ARG A 69 -0.55 38.63 -2.11
N SER A 70 0.61 39.09 -2.57
CA SER A 70 0.95 39.29 -3.97
C SER A 70 2.46 39.24 -4.18
N GLY A 71 2.88 38.99 -5.40
CA GLY A 71 4.26 39.09 -5.86
C GLY A 71 4.33 39.14 -7.39
N PRO A 72 5.53 39.10 -7.99
CA PRO A 72 5.67 39.07 -9.44
C PRO A 72 4.81 37.94 -10.05
N GLY A 73 3.87 38.30 -10.93
CA GLY A 73 3.03 37.35 -11.66
C GLY A 73 1.94 36.62 -10.86
N PHE A 74 1.77 36.89 -9.56
CA PHE A 74 0.75 36.22 -8.75
C PHE A 74 0.08 37.11 -7.68
N ILE A 75 -1.18 36.79 -7.37
CA ILE A 75 -1.93 37.26 -6.21
C ILE A 75 -2.49 36.05 -5.43
N SER A 76 -2.75 36.21 -4.13
CA SER A 76 -3.45 35.23 -3.30
C SER A 76 -4.80 35.77 -2.86
N SER A 77 -5.89 35.07 -3.21
CA SER A 77 -7.27 35.45 -2.83
C SER A 77 -7.87 34.61 -1.71
N ALA A 78 -7.25 33.49 -1.35
CA ALA A 78 -7.67 32.63 -0.25
C ALA A 78 -7.43 33.28 1.15
N PRO A 79 -8.02 32.75 2.24
CA PRO A 79 -7.74 33.21 3.60
C PRO A 79 -6.26 33.04 3.96
N THR A 80 -5.67 33.99 4.68
CA THR A 80 -4.24 33.93 5.08
C THR A 80 -3.87 32.68 5.87
N SER A 81 -4.83 32.09 6.58
CA SER A 81 -4.64 30.84 7.32
C SER A 81 -4.30 29.63 6.44
N SER A 82 -4.71 29.58 5.18
CA SER A 82 -4.43 28.46 4.26
C SER A 82 -3.17 28.66 3.39
N GLN A 83 -2.38 29.71 3.64
CA GLN A 83 -1.27 30.15 2.78
C GLN A 83 0.12 29.69 3.24
N PHE A 84 0.23 28.56 3.95
CA PHE A 84 1.52 28.08 4.47
C PHE A 84 2.04 26.88 3.67
N GLY A 85 3.32 26.91 3.32
CA GLY A 85 4.02 25.84 2.61
C GLY A 85 5.33 25.44 3.30
N LEU A 86 6.02 24.46 2.71
CA LEU A 86 7.46 24.29 2.92
C LEU A 86 8.22 25.44 2.24
N PRO A 87 9.41 25.84 2.74
CA PRO A 87 10.23 26.88 2.12
C PRO A 87 10.42 26.69 0.61
N GLU A 88 10.76 25.47 0.22
CA GLU A 88 11.03 25.06 -1.16
C GLU A 88 9.77 25.13 -2.05
N THR A 89 8.58 24.95 -1.47
CA THR A 89 7.29 25.04 -2.19
C THR A 89 6.87 26.49 -2.40
N ILE A 90 7.07 27.36 -1.41
CA ILE A 90 6.84 28.81 -1.57
C ILE A 90 7.85 29.40 -2.56
N GLN A 91 9.11 28.96 -2.52
CA GLN A 91 10.15 29.35 -3.48
C GLN A 91 9.81 28.89 -4.91
N ALA A 92 9.32 27.65 -5.09
CA ALA A 92 8.83 27.14 -6.38
C ALA A 92 7.68 28.00 -6.92
N LEU A 93 6.67 28.33 -6.09
CA LEU A 93 5.55 29.20 -6.48
C LEU A 93 6.04 30.59 -6.91
N GLN A 94 6.90 31.22 -6.11
CA GLN A 94 7.45 32.55 -6.42
C GLN A 94 8.32 32.54 -7.69
N SER A 95 9.04 31.45 -7.97
CA SER A 95 9.78 31.24 -9.22
C SER A 95 8.84 31.15 -10.42
N ILE A 96 7.75 30.37 -10.32
CA ILE A 96 6.70 30.28 -11.36
C ILE A 96 6.06 31.66 -11.59
N GLY A 97 5.79 32.42 -10.53
CA GLY A 97 5.31 33.80 -10.59
C GLY A 97 6.25 34.74 -11.36
N ALA A 98 7.51 34.79 -10.95
CA ALA A 98 8.51 35.63 -11.62
C ALA A 98 8.77 35.23 -13.08
N ALA A 99 8.69 33.93 -13.41
CA ALA A 99 8.77 33.45 -14.78
C ALA A 99 7.55 33.86 -15.61
N TRP A 100 6.34 33.68 -15.07
CA TRP A 100 5.08 34.09 -15.68
C TRP A 100 5.02 35.60 -15.96
N GLN A 101 5.44 36.43 -15.00
CA GLN A 101 5.48 37.89 -15.14
C GLN A 101 6.44 38.35 -16.26
N ARG A 102 7.56 37.66 -16.46
CA ARG A 102 8.51 37.96 -17.55
C ARG A 102 7.98 37.55 -18.92
N ALA A 103 7.25 36.43 -19.00
CA ALA A 103 6.62 35.98 -20.24
C ALA A 103 5.38 36.82 -20.62
N HIS A 104 4.67 37.36 -19.62
CA HIS A 104 3.44 38.12 -19.83
C HIS A 104 3.44 39.46 -19.04
N PRO A 105 4.30 40.45 -19.37
CA PRO A 105 4.46 41.68 -18.59
C PRO A 105 3.15 42.45 -18.36
N ASN A 106 2.28 42.50 -19.38
CA ASN A 106 0.97 43.15 -19.36
C ASN A 106 -0.20 42.13 -19.36
N GLY A 107 0.08 40.86 -19.01
CA GLY A 107 -0.89 39.76 -19.08
C GLY A 107 -1.62 39.48 -17.75
N PRO A 108 -2.50 38.45 -17.72
CA PRO A 108 -3.22 38.08 -16.51
C PRO A 108 -2.28 37.45 -15.48
N VAL A 109 -2.33 37.91 -14.23
CA VAL A 109 -1.61 37.30 -13.10
C VAL A 109 -2.26 36.00 -12.63
N MET A 110 -1.45 35.06 -12.13
CA MET A 110 -1.96 33.87 -11.44
C MET A 110 -2.73 34.25 -10.17
N ASN A 111 -3.77 33.48 -9.86
CA ASN A 111 -4.51 33.65 -8.62
C ASN A 111 -4.43 32.37 -7.80
N ILE A 112 -3.62 32.44 -6.74
CA ILE A 112 -3.36 31.35 -5.80
C ILE A 112 -4.54 31.26 -4.83
N ARG A 113 -5.02 30.03 -4.67
CA ARG A 113 -5.99 29.62 -3.66
C ARG A 113 -5.25 28.94 -2.52
N ASP A 114 -5.69 27.77 -2.08
CA ASP A 114 -5.27 27.17 -0.82
C ASP A 114 -3.97 26.35 -0.97
N ILE A 115 -3.13 26.31 0.09
CA ILE A 115 -1.81 25.65 0.11
C ILE A 115 -1.78 24.63 1.25
N SER A 116 -1.76 25.08 2.51
CA SER A 116 -1.95 24.30 3.74
C SER A 116 -2.12 25.27 4.93
N PHE A 117 -2.66 24.79 6.04
CA PHE A 117 -2.62 25.52 7.31
C PHE A 117 -1.19 25.65 7.87
N GLN A 118 -0.99 26.57 8.82
CA GLN A 118 0.29 26.70 9.55
C GLN A 118 0.56 25.46 10.42
N GLY A 119 1.74 24.85 10.22
CA GLY A 119 2.05 23.50 10.71
C GLY A 119 1.31 22.38 9.98
N GLY A 120 0.61 22.67 8.88
CA GLY A 120 -0.11 21.70 8.07
C GLY A 120 -1.27 21.00 8.80
N GLY A 121 -1.55 19.75 8.42
CA GLY A 121 -2.67 18.97 8.96
C GLY A 121 -3.95 19.04 8.10
N PRO A 122 -5.06 18.40 8.53
CA PRO A 122 -6.25 18.24 7.70
C PRO A 122 -6.98 19.58 7.42
N MET A 123 -7.19 19.90 6.13
CA MET A 123 -7.92 21.09 5.69
C MET A 123 -9.33 20.72 5.20
N PRO A 124 -10.42 21.36 5.67
CA PRO A 124 -11.80 21.01 5.31
C PRO A 124 -12.04 21.04 3.79
N GLY A 125 -12.56 19.96 3.22
CA GLY A 125 -12.76 19.80 1.77
C GLY A 125 -11.57 19.22 1.01
N HIS A 126 -10.34 19.44 1.49
CA HIS A 126 -9.11 19.07 0.76
C HIS A 126 -8.46 17.80 1.36
N LYS A 127 -8.12 16.84 0.50
CA LYS A 127 -7.55 15.56 0.98
C LYS A 127 -6.05 15.62 1.25
N SER A 128 -5.27 16.31 0.40
CA SER A 128 -3.80 16.26 0.43
C SER A 128 -3.08 17.49 0.98
N HIS A 129 -3.71 18.68 0.94
CA HIS A 129 -3.22 19.96 1.50
C HIS A 129 -3.01 19.89 3.01
N ARG A 130 -1.93 19.23 3.39
CA ARG A 130 -1.57 18.90 4.78
C ARG A 130 -0.08 19.01 5.04
N LEU A 131 0.74 18.94 4.00
CA LEU A 131 2.20 18.82 4.09
C LEU A 131 2.93 20.04 3.51
N GLY A 132 2.21 21.10 3.11
CA GLY A 132 2.82 22.32 2.55
C GLY A 132 3.49 22.14 1.19
N VAL A 133 3.12 21.10 0.42
CA VAL A 133 3.63 20.78 -0.94
C VAL A 133 2.52 20.73 -1.99
N ASP A 134 1.32 21.14 -1.63
CA ASP A 134 0.13 21.25 -2.49
C ASP A 134 -0.20 22.73 -2.68
N MET A 135 -0.71 23.13 -3.84
CA MET A 135 -1.26 24.48 -4.06
C MET A 135 -2.34 24.48 -5.14
N ASP A 136 -3.44 25.18 -4.87
CA ASP A 136 -4.50 25.39 -5.85
C ASP A 136 -4.30 26.71 -6.60
N ILE A 137 -4.40 26.68 -7.93
CA ILE A 137 -4.23 27.86 -8.78
C ILE A 137 -5.45 28.00 -9.70
N ARG A 138 -6.04 29.20 -9.83
CA ARG A 138 -7.12 29.44 -10.79
C ARG A 138 -6.64 29.20 -12.24
N PRO A 139 -7.46 28.58 -13.11
CA PRO A 139 -7.17 28.54 -14.54
C PRO A 139 -7.21 29.95 -15.13
N MET A 140 -6.43 30.17 -16.19
CA MET A 140 -6.19 31.51 -16.72
C MET A 140 -7.37 32.05 -17.52
N ARG A 141 -7.58 33.37 -17.44
CA ARG A 141 -8.63 34.11 -18.14
C ARG A 141 -8.07 34.81 -19.37
N ASN A 142 -8.92 35.08 -20.37
CA ASN A 142 -8.59 35.91 -21.53
C ASN A 142 -9.17 37.34 -21.46
N ASP A 143 -10.00 37.64 -20.45
CA ASP A 143 -10.76 38.91 -20.34
C ASP A 143 -10.10 39.97 -19.44
N GLY A 144 -8.85 39.76 -19.03
CA GLY A 144 -8.10 40.67 -18.15
C GLY A 144 -8.61 40.77 -16.71
N LYS A 145 -9.69 40.06 -16.34
CA LYS A 145 -10.31 40.13 -15.01
C LYS A 145 -9.74 39.10 -14.05
N GLN A 146 -10.12 39.21 -12.78
CA GLN A 146 -9.81 38.26 -11.71
C GLN A 146 -11.11 37.77 -11.05
N GLY A 147 -11.10 36.54 -10.55
CA GLY A 147 -12.25 35.95 -9.85
C GLY A 147 -12.51 34.48 -10.23
N PRO A 148 -13.60 33.88 -9.72
CA PRO A 148 -14.00 32.52 -10.04
C PRO A 148 -14.18 32.28 -11.55
N ILE A 149 -13.78 31.10 -12.00
CA ILE A 149 -13.89 30.65 -13.40
C ILE A 149 -13.82 29.13 -13.47
N THR A 150 -14.48 28.53 -14.46
CA THR A 150 -14.34 27.11 -14.83
C THR A 150 -13.80 26.97 -16.24
N PHE A 151 -13.24 25.81 -16.60
CA PHE A 151 -12.80 25.54 -17.99
C PHE A 151 -13.92 25.59 -19.05
N ARG A 152 -15.18 25.64 -18.62
CA ARG A 152 -16.38 25.75 -19.46
C ARG A 152 -16.83 27.20 -19.68
N SER A 153 -16.18 28.17 -19.02
CA SER A 153 -16.56 29.58 -19.09
C SER A 153 -16.08 30.21 -20.41
N PRO A 154 -16.84 31.13 -21.04
CA PRO A 154 -16.44 31.73 -22.32
C PRO A 154 -15.16 32.59 -22.22
N THR A 155 -14.83 33.06 -21.01
CA THR A 155 -13.62 33.86 -20.74
C THR A 155 -12.42 33.02 -20.27
N TYR A 156 -12.50 31.68 -20.38
CA TYR A 156 -11.41 30.77 -20.04
C TYR A 156 -10.37 30.69 -21.17
N SER A 157 -9.10 30.85 -20.82
CA SER A 157 -7.98 30.72 -21.74
C SER A 157 -7.30 29.35 -21.59
N ARG A 158 -7.69 28.41 -22.46
CA ARG A 158 -7.02 27.11 -22.61
C ARG A 158 -5.54 27.27 -22.92
N ALA A 159 -5.18 28.16 -23.84
CA ALA A 159 -3.80 28.41 -24.24
C ALA A 159 -2.93 28.90 -23.07
N LEU A 160 -3.37 29.95 -22.35
CA LEU A 160 -2.62 30.45 -21.18
C LEU A 160 -2.62 29.46 -20.01
N THR A 161 -3.64 28.61 -19.89
CA THR A 161 -3.65 27.55 -18.86
C THR A 161 -2.68 26.42 -19.21
N GLN A 162 -2.54 26.07 -20.49
CA GLN A 162 -1.51 25.12 -20.95
C GLN A 162 -0.09 25.68 -20.76
N GLU A 163 0.08 26.99 -20.98
CA GLU A 163 1.32 27.72 -20.71
C GLU A 163 1.65 27.71 -19.22
N LEU A 164 0.67 27.99 -18.35
CA LEU A 164 0.80 27.91 -16.91
C LEU A 164 1.24 26.50 -16.46
N VAL A 165 0.63 25.44 -16.99
CA VAL A 165 1.07 24.05 -16.72
C VAL A 165 2.53 23.81 -17.12
N ARG A 166 2.98 24.35 -18.26
CA ARG A 166 4.40 24.28 -18.68
C ARG A 166 5.31 25.02 -17.69
N PHE A 167 4.97 26.24 -17.26
CA PHE A 167 5.74 26.97 -16.24
C PHE A 167 5.78 26.26 -14.89
N ILE A 168 4.66 25.71 -14.40
CA ILE A 168 4.59 24.93 -13.16
C ILE A 168 5.55 23.74 -13.23
N ARG A 169 5.61 23.03 -14.37
CA ARG A 169 6.50 21.88 -14.56
C ARG A 169 7.97 22.26 -14.79
N ALA A 170 8.23 23.44 -15.35
CA ALA A 170 9.57 23.96 -15.62
C ALA A 170 10.20 24.77 -14.45
N ASN A 171 9.57 24.84 -13.28
CA ASN A 171 9.98 25.73 -12.17
C ASN A 171 11.43 25.53 -11.64
N GLY A 172 12.04 24.37 -11.92
CA GLY A 172 13.46 24.07 -11.63
C GLY A 172 13.80 23.77 -10.16
N ILE A 173 12.91 24.05 -9.22
CA ILE A 173 13.17 23.94 -7.77
C ILE A 173 12.61 22.64 -7.20
N LEU A 174 11.32 22.38 -7.43
CA LEU A 174 10.66 21.14 -7.02
C LEU A 174 10.04 20.41 -8.21
N ARG A 175 10.24 19.09 -8.29
CA ARG A 175 9.60 18.25 -9.32
C ARG A 175 8.10 18.14 -9.03
N VAL A 176 7.28 18.33 -10.05
CA VAL A 176 5.82 18.15 -9.98
C VAL A 176 5.48 16.66 -9.87
N GLN A 177 4.74 16.29 -8.83
CA GLN A 177 4.16 14.96 -8.65
C GLN A 177 2.94 14.78 -9.56
N TYR A 178 1.94 15.65 -9.42
CA TYR A 178 0.78 15.71 -10.31
C TYR A 178 0.20 17.13 -10.38
N ILE A 179 -0.66 17.35 -11.37
CA ILE A 179 -1.56 18.49 -11.46
C ILE A 179 -2.95 17.92 -11.76
N PHE A 180 -3.96 18.18 -10.93
CA PHE A 180 -5.34 17.83 -11.26
C PHE A 180 -6.07 19.02 -11.89
N PHE A 181 -6.69 18.80 -13.05
CA PHE A 181 -7.56 19.77 -13.73
C PHE A 181 -8.43 19.04 -14.76
N ASN A 182 -9.70 19.48 -14.93
CA ASN A 182 -10.70 18.72 -15.69
C ASN A 182 -10.90 19.12 -17.15
N ASP A 183 -10.14 20.08 -17.69
CA ASP A 183 -10.18 20.34 -19.13
C ASP A 183 -9.47 19.21 -19.91
N PRO A 184 -10.19 18.37 -20.68
CA PRO A 184 -9.59 17.21 -21.35
C PRO A 184 -8.63 17.58 -22.49
N ALA A 185 -8.58 18.86 -22.89
CA ALA A 185 -7.66 19.36 -23.91
C ALA A 185 -6.41 20.07 -23.32
N ILE A 186 -6.23 20.06 -22.00
CA ILE A 186 -4.94 20.42 -21.37
C ILE A 186 -4.09 19.16 -21.22
N GLN A 187 -2.85 19.24 -21.67
CA GLN A 187 -1.81 18.21 -21.57
C GLN A 187 -1.08 18.33 -20.22
N ASP A 188 -0.52 17.20 -19.77
CA ASP A 188 0.21 17.04 -18.50
C ASP A 188 -0.58 17.39 -17.21
N VAL A 189 -1.91 17.32 -17.26
CA VAL A 189 -2.81 17.30 -16.09
C VAL A 189 -3.57 15.98 -16.01
N GLN A 190 -4.24 15.74 -14.88
CA GLN A 190 -5.06 14.55 -14.65
C GLN A 190 -6.48 14.99 -14.24
N PRO A 191 -7.56 14.43 -14.81
CA PRO A 191 -8.91 14.76 -14.39
C PRO A 191 -9.22 14.16 -13.01
N TRP A 192 -9.85 14.94 -12.14
CA TRP A 192 -10.32 14.52 -10.82
C TRP A 192 -11.62 15.24 -10.43
N PRO A 193 -12.59 14.58 -9.75
CA PRO A 193 -13.84 15.23 -9.35
C PRO A 193 -13.63 16.59 -8.68
N ASN A 194 -14.47 17.57 -9.05
CA ASN A 194 -14.48 18.96 -8.58
C ASN A 194 -13.30 19.86 -9.00
N HIS A 195 -12.43 19.43 -9.91
CA HIS A 195 -11.31 20.24 -10.45
C HIS A 195 -11.66 20.95 -11.78
N ASP A 196 -12.91 21.43 -11.91
CA ASP A 196 -13.37 22.23 -13.05
C ASP A 196 -12.93 23.71 -12.94
N ASP A 197 -12.58 24.19 -11.73
CA ASP A 197 -12.40 25.61 -11.39
C ASP A 197 -11.01 26.01 -10.81
N HIS A 198 -10.11 25.04 -10.64
CA HIS A 198 -8.74 25.22 -10.14
C HIS A 198 -7.83 24.08 -10.63
N LEU A 199 -6.53 24.37 -10.79
CA LEU A 199 -5.47 23.40 -10.96
C LEU A 199 -4.91 23.08 -9.57
N HIS A 200 -5.11 21.85 -9.08
CA HIS A 200 -4.43 21.36 -7.88
C HIS A 200 -3.03 20.90 -8.27
N VAL A 201 -2.00 21.63 -7.88
CA VAL A 201 -0.59 21.26 -8.10
C VAL A 201 -0.03 20.56 -6.86
N ARG A 202 0.78 19.50 -7.04
CA ARG A 202 1.53 18.89 -5.94
C ARG A 202 3.00 18.63 -6.32
N PHE A 203 3.91 18.83 -5.37
CA PHE A 203 5.36 18.69 -5.53
C PHE A 203 5.98 17.51 -4.76
N PHE A 204 7.19 17.11 -5.17
CA PHE A 204 8.08 16.18 -4.46
C PHE A 204 9.06 16.87 -3.49
N PRO A 205 9.56 16.15 -2.45
CA PRO A 205 10.75 16.54 -1.66
C PRO A 205 12.13 16.33 -2.38
N PRO A 206 13.28 16.75 -1.79
CA PRO A 206 14.66 16.68 -2.37
C PRO A 206 15.57 15.47 -1.93
N ARG A 207 16.73 15.19 -2.62
CA ARG A 207 17.54 13.91 -2.56
C ARG A 207 19.08 13.95 -2.87
N GLY A 208 19.82 12.80 -2.76
CA GLY A 208 21.31 12.55 -2.95
C GLY A 208 21.75 11.20 -3.67
N THR A 209 23.04 10.70 -3.64
CA THR A 209 23.70 9.87 -4.75
C THR A 209 24.77 8.71 -4.46
N SER A 210 24.75 7.43 -5.03
CA SER A 210 25.91 6.42 -5.35
C SER A 210 25.63 4.94 -5.95
N PRO A 211 26.62 4.12 -6.51
CA PRO A 211 26.57 2.71 -7.14
C PRO A 211 27.77 1.67 -6.79
N ALA A 212 28.19 0.45 -7.34
CA ALA A 212 27.85 -0.81 -8.16
C ALA A 212 29.07 -1.89 -8.10
N PRO A 213 29.26 -3.20 -8.63
CA PRO A 213 28.56 -4.44 -9.22
C PRO A 213 28.87 -5.86 -8.48
N THR A 214 28.80 -7.21 -8.84
CA THR A 214 28.90 -8.24 -10.01
C THR A 214 28.37 -9.76 -9.71
N PRO A 215 28.49 -10.87 -10.57
CA PRO A 215 27.79 -12.25 -10.41
C PRO A 215 28.32 -13.71 -10.86
N SER A 216 27.69 -14.89 -10.49
CA SER A 216 27.83 -16.35 -11.04
C SER A 216 26.74 -17.52 -10.70
N PRO A 217 26.45 -18.66 -11.51
CA PRO A 217 25.14 -19.42 -12.02
C PRO A 217 24.33 -20.70 -11.36
N SER A 218 23.23 -21.31 -12.00
CA SER A 218 22.04 -22.17 -11.43
C SER A 218 21.30 -23.41 -12.20
N THR A 219 20.19 -24.11 -11.69
CA THR A 219 19.48 -25.40 -12.24
C THR A 219 17.87 -25.64 -12.19
N ARG A 220 17.25 -26.90 -12.20
CA ARG A 220 15.85 -27.35 -12.71
C ARG A 220 14.84 -28.16 -11.75
N ARG A 221 13.58 -28.53 -12.17
CA ARG A 221 12.37 -29.06 -11.38
C ARG A 221 11.81 -30.53 -11.63
N PRO A 222 10.94 -31.14 -10.75
CA PRO A 222 10.49 -32.58 -10.75
C PRO A 222 9.01 -32.92 -11.17
N VAL A 223 8.58 -34.21 -11.08
CA VAL A 223 7.28 -34.80 -11.54
C VAL A 223 6.36 -35.28 -10.38
N LEU A 224 5.02 -35.21 -10.51
CA LEU A 224 4.03 -35.59 -9.46
C LEU A 224 2.86 -36.48 -9.94
N ARG A 225 2.25 -37.28 -9.04
CA ARG A 225 1.06 -38.15 -9.28
C ARG A 225 0.32 -38.48 -7.97
N ARG A 226 -0.84 -39.18 -8.02
CA ARG A 226 -1.56 -39.62 -6.81
C ARG A 226 -0.60 -40.33 -5.84
N GLY A 227 -0.63 -39.94 -4.56
CA GLY A 227 0.30 -40.41 -3.52
C GLY A 227 1.56 -39.57 -3.33
N SER A 228 1.93 -38.69 -4.28
CA SER A 228 2.98 -37.68 -4.07
C SER A 228 2.62 -36.75 -2.89
N ARG A 229 3.64 -36.30 -2.16
CA ARG A 229 3.50 -35.37 -1.02
C ARG A 229 4.56 -34.27 -1.05
N GLY A 230 4.32 -33.18 -0.30
CA GLY A 230 5.29 -32.11 -0.03
C GLY A 230 5.09 -30.84 -0.87
N GLY A 231 5.96 -29.84 -0.70
CA GLY A 231 5.76 -28.47 -1.20
C GLY A 231 5.51 -28.33 -2.71
N ALA A 232 6.04 -29.23 -3.54
CA ALA A 232 5.74 -29.25 -4.97
C ALA A 232 4.26 -29.61 -5.27
N VAL A 233 3.63 -30.45 -4.44
CA VAL A 233 2.20 -30.75 -4.51
C VAL A 233 1.37 -29.55 -4.06
N GLY A 234 1.84 -28.78 -3.08
CA GLY A 234 1.21 -27.51 -2.69
C GLY A 234 1.23 -26.48 -3.83
N ASP A 235 2.37 -26.28 -4.49
CA ASP A 235 2.51 -25.41 -5.68
C ASP A 235 1.60 -25.87 -6.82
N LEU A 236 1.41 -27.19 -7.00
CA LEU A 236 0.42 -27.75 -7.93
C LEU A 236 -1.03 -27.45 -7.52
N GLN A 237 -1.44 -27.78 -6.29
CA GLN A 237 -2.82 -27.60 -5.81
C GLN A 237 -3.23 -26.13 -5.83
N ALA A 238 -2.33 -25.22 -5.48
CA ALA A 238 -2.53 -23.78 -5.63
C ALA A 238 -2.80 -23.40 -7.11
N ARG A 239 -2.04 -23.93 -8.07
CA ARG A 239 -2.23 -23.66 -9.51
C ARG A 239 -3.51 -24.23 -10.09
N LEU A 240 -3.89 -25.43 -9.66
CA LEU A 240 -5.17 -26.03 -10.02
C LEU A 240 -6.35 -25.21 -9.48
N ASN A 241 -6.26 -24.71 -8.25
CA ASN A 241 -7.23 -23.78 -7.68
C ASN A 241 -7.30 -22.44 -8.44
N MET A 242 -6.17 -21.87 -8.86
CA MET A 242 -6.14 -20.68 -9.71
C MET A 242 -6.86 -20.91 -11.06
N TRP A 243 -6.70 -22.09 -11.67
CA TRP A 243 -7.44 -22.46 -12.88
C TRP A 243 -8.94 -22.69 -12.62
N LEU A 244 -9.31 -23.42 -11.56
CA LEU A 244 -10.71 -23.65 -11.19
C LEU A 244 -11.47 -22.32 -10.99
N MET A 245 -10.88 -21.36 -10.27
CA MET A 245 -11.49 -20.04 -10.08
C MET A 245 -11.66 -19.27 -11.40
N ALA A 246 -10.75 -19.45 -12.36
CA ALA A 246 -10.85 -18.82 -13.68
C ALA A 246 -11.95 -19.41 -14.59
N GLN A 247 -12.43 -20.64 -14.31
CA GLN A 247 -13.59 -21.24 -14.99
C GLN A 247 -14.94 -20.85 -14.33
N GLY A 248 -14.91 -20.19 -13.17
CA GLY A 248 -16.11 -19.89 -12.39
C GLY A 248 -16.88 -21.15 -11.95
N ALA A 249 -18.19 -21.01 -11.74
CA ALA A 249 -19.05 -22.08 -11.25
C ALA A 249 -19.33 -23.20 -12.28
N GLN A 250 -18.84 -23.08 -13.52
CA GLN A 250 -19.17 -23.98 -14.65
C GLN A 250 -18.51 -25.37 -14.56
N SER A 251 -17.48 -25.54 -13.71
CA SER A 251 -16.68 -26.79 -13.68
C SER A 251 -17.27 -27.91 -12.82
N GLY A 252 -18.21 -27.62 -11.91
CA GLY A 252 -18.68 -28.55 -10.87
C GLY A 252 -17.62 -28.97 -9.82
N LEU A 253 -16.33 -28.67 -10.06
CA LEU A 253 -15.20 -29.11 -9.26
C LEU A 253 -14.88 -28.06 -8.18
N GLY A 254 -15.49 -28.23 -7.01
CA GLY A 254 -15.21 -27.40 -5.84
C GLY A 254 -13.73 -27.45 -5.41
N GLN A 255 -13.23 -26.28 -4.96
CA GLN A 255 -11.84 -25.98 -4.63
C GLN A 255 -11.09 -27.12 -3.88
N LEU A 256 -9.83 -27.35 -4.26
CA LEU A 256 -8.93 -28.26 -3.56
C LEU A 256 -8.44 -27.65 -2.25
N ALA A 257 -8.22 -28.50 -1.24
CA ALA A 257 -7.28 -28.18 -0.18
C ALA A 257 -5.86 -28.02 -0.77
N VAL A 258 -5.08 -27.10 -0.24
CA VAL A 258 -3.63 -26.99 -0.52
C VAL A 258 -2.91 -27.63 0.66
N ASP A 259 -3.11 -28.95 0.80
CA ASP A 259 -2.63 -29.77 1.91
C ASP A 259 -1.26 -30.42 1.62
N GLY A 260 -0.73 -30.25 0.41
CA GLY A 260 0.51 -30.87 -0.03
C GLY A 260 0.39 -32.39 -0.23
N VAL A 261 -0.82 -32.95 -0.34
CA VAL A 261 -1.10 -34.38 -0.51
C VAL A 261 -1.88 -34.61 -1.82
N PHE A 262 -1.28 -35.35 -2.75
CA PHE A 262 -1.88 -35.63 -4.05
C PHE A 262 -2.92 -36.75 -3.89
N GLY A 263 -4.07 -36.42 -3.28
CA GLY A 263 -5.22 -37.31 -3.12
C GLY A 263 -6.06 -37.46 -4.40
N SER A 264 -7.20 -38.16 -4.29
CA SER A 264 -8.17 -38.35 -5.38
C SER A 264 -8.58 -37.03 -6.02
N ARG A 265 -9.19 -36.13 -5.23
CA ARG A 265 -9.66 -34.81 -5.70
C ARG A 265 -8.58 -34.04 -6.47
N THR A 266 -7.33 -34.09 -6.02
CA THR A 266 -6.20 -33.44 -6.71
C THR A 266 -5.98 -34.06 -8.09
N GLN A 267 -6.03 -35.39 -8.22
CA GLN A 267 -5.93 -36.07 -9.52
C GLN A 267 -7.12 -35.76 -10.44
N ASP A 268 -8.33 -35.70 -9.91
CA ASP A 268 -9.55 -35.47 -10.67
C ASP A 268 -9.51 -34.05 -11.29
N VAL A 269 -9.04 -33.06 -10.52
CA VAL A 269 -8.81 -31.69 -10.99
C VAL A 269 -7.58 -31.59 -11.92
N VAL A 270 -6.50 -32.37 -11.73
CA VAL A 270 -5.41 -32.46 -12.73
C VAL A 270 -5.95 -32.97 -14.07
N ARG A 271 -6.83 -33.97 -14.07
CA ARG A 271 -7.44 -34.50 -15.30
C ARG A 271 -8.31 -33.47 -15.99
N ALA A 272 -9.19 -32.79 -15.25
CA ALA A 272 -9.99 -31.70 -15.79
C ALA A 272 -9.13 -30.55 -16.35
N TYR A 273 -8.03 -30.19 -15.66
CA TYR A 273 -7.05 -29.22 -16.15
C TYR A 273 -6.36 -29.68 -17.45
N GLN A 274 -5.89 -30.93 -17.50
CA GLN A 274 -5.24 -31.49 -18.69
C GLN A 274 -6.18 -31.47 -19.90
N GLN A 275 -7.43 -31.91 -19.71
CA GLN A 275 -8.48 -31.91 -20.73
C GLN A 275 -8.74 -30.49 -21.25
N ALA A 276 -8.94 -29.52 -20.35
CA ALA A 276 -9.18 -28.11 -20.70
C ALA A 276 -7.94 -27.37 -21.25
N GLN A 277 -6.78 -28.02 -21.36
CA GLN A 277 -5.55 -27.44 -21.92
C GLN A 277 -5.03 -28.15 -23.17
N GLY A 278 -5.72 -29.20 -23.64
CA GLY A 278 -5.30 -30.03 -24.78
C GLY A 278 -4.13 -30.97 -24.46
N LEU A 279 -3.97 -31.37 -23.20
CA LEU A 279 -2.91 -32.29 -22.75
C LEU A 279 -3.44 -33.72 -22.62
N ARG A 280 -2.54 -34.70 -22.60
CA ARG A 280 -2.84 -36.10 -22.23
C ARG A 280 -3.53 -36.14 -20.86
N VAL A 281 -4.71 -36.73 -20.78
CA VAL A 281 -5.56 -36.77 -19.57
C VAL A 281 -5.26 -38.03 -18.74
N ASP A 282 -4.09 -38.06 -18.09
CA ASP A 282 -3.65 -39.19 -17.26
C ASP A 282 -3.80 -38.93 -15.74
N GLY A 283 -3.83 -37.67 -15.31
CA GLY A 283 -3.77 -37.29 -13.90
C GLY A 283 -2.34 -37.22 -13.33
N VAL A 284 -1.33 -37.09 -14.19
CA VAL A 284 0.10 -37.03 -13.84
C VAL A 284 0.69 -35.68 -14.26
N VAL A 285 1.41 -35.03 -13.34
CA VAL A 285 2.01 -33.71 -13.58
C VAL A 285 3.47 -33.91 -13.98
N GLY A 286 3.64 -34.24 -15.26
CA GLY A 286 4.92 -34.28 -15.96
C GLY A 286 5.41 -32.88 -16.37
N SER A 287 6.55 -32.83 -17.07
CA SER A 287 7.17 -31.59 -17.56
C SER A 287 6.25 -30.74 -18.44
N GLN A 288 5.41 -31.37 -19.27
CA GLN A 288 4.43 -30.69 -20.13
C GLN A 288 3.30 -30.06 -19.31
N THR A 289 2.71 -30.80 -18.37
CA THR A 289 1.68 -30.29 -17.45
C THR A 289 2.22 -29.13 -16.62
N TRP A 290 3.46 -29.23 -16.13
CA TRP A 290 4.15 -28.12 -15.45
C TRP A 290 4.38 -26.91 -16.36
N ALA A 291 4.87 -27.10 -17.58
CA ALA A 291 5.07 -26.00 -18.52
C ALA A 291 3.76 -25.24 -18.78
N ARG A 292 2.64 -25.95 -18.91
CA ARG A 292 1.30 -25.36 -19.07
C ARG A 292 0.83 -24.62 -17.80
N LEU A 293 1.04 -25.19 -16.62
CA LEU A 293 0.76 -24.59 -15.30
C LEU A 293 1.68 -23.39 -14.95
N LEU A 294 2.73 -23.15 -15.74
CA LEU A 294 3.66 -22.02 -15.63
C LEU A 294 3.41 -20.96 -16.72
N GLN A 295 3.03 -21.37 -17.94
CA GLN A 295 2.81 -20.49 -19.09
C GLN A 295 1.36 -19.95 -19.17
N SER A 296 0.99 -19.08 -18.22
CA SER A 296 -0.34 -18.44 -18.18
C SER A 296 -0.51 -17.26 -19.18
N ARG A 297 -0.27 -17.52 -20.46
CA ARG A 297 -0.66 -16.64 -21.59
C ARG A 297 -1.70 -17.35 -22.48
N PRO A 298 -2.82 -16.71 -22.83
CA PRO A 298 -3.46 -17.01 -24.10
C PRO A 298 -2.57 -16.44 -25.22
N SER A 299 -2.40 -17.21 -26.29
CA SER A 299 -1.82 -16.75 -27.57
C SER A 299 -2.82 -17.04 -28.69
N PRO A 300 -2.88 -16.21 -29.74
CA PRO A 300 -3.51 -16.57 -31.00
C PRO A 300 -2.84 -17.79 -31.66
N LEU A 301 -3.48 -18.30 -32.71
CA LEU A 301 -3.07 -19.50 -33.45
C LEU A 301 -1.65 -19.38 -34.08
N PRO A 302 -0.94 -20.50 -34.27
CA PRO A 302 0.47 -20.50 -34.68
C PRO A 302 0.70 -20.14 -36.15
N ARG A 303 1.89 -19.62 -36.45
CA ARG A 303 2.52 -19.63 -37.78
C ARG A 303 3.76 -20.54 -37.76
N PRO A 304 4.23 -21.05 -38.91
CA PRO A 304 5.32 -22.03 -38.98
C PRO A 304 6.68 -21.44 -38.55
N PRO A 305 7.64 -22.29 -38.14
CA PRO A 305 8.86 -21.84 -37.48
C PRO A 305 9.93 -21.27 -38.44
N GLN A 306 10.66 -20.26 -37.97
CA GLN A 306 12.01 -19.95 -38.43
C GLN A 306 13.04 -20.34 -37.34
N PRO A 307 14.32 -20.57 -37.68
CA PRO A 307 15.33 -21.01 -36.72
C PRO A 307 15.61 -19.96 -35.62
N THR A 308 15.70 -20.41 -34.36
CA THR A 308 15.96 -19.55 -33.21
C THR A 308 17.45 -19.38 -32.92
N PRO A 309 17.97 -18.16 -32.74
CA PRO A 309 19.18 -17.92 -31.96
C PRO A 309 19.02 -18.44 -30.52
N GLN A 310 20.09 -18.89 -29.88
CA GLN A 310 20.03 -19.42 -28.52
C GLN A 310 19.77 -18.29 -27.48
N PRO A 311 18.96 -18.54 -26.42
CA PRO A 311 18.81 -17.59 -25.32
C PRO A 311 20.11 -17.46 -24.49
N PRO A 312 20.45 -16.26 -23.98
CA PRO A 312 21.58 -16.08 -23.08
C PRO A 312 21.37 -16.81 -21.74
N LEU A 313 22.49 -17.21 -21.12
CA LEU A 313 22.52 -18.00 -19.89
C LEU A 313 21.97 -17.24 -18.65
N PRO A 314 21.43 -17.96 -17.64
CA PRO A 314 20.78 -17.34 -16.49
C PRO A 314 21.78 -16.79 -15.45
N PRO A 315 21.52 -15.60 -14.87
CA PRO A 315 22.30 -15.07 -13.77
C PRO A 315 21.96 -15.75 -12.44
N SER A 316 22.84 -16.65 -12.04
CA SER A 316 23.74 -16.35 -10.93
C SER A 316 23.26 -16.19 -9.46
N PRO A 317 23.35 -17.22 -8.59
CA PRO A 317 23.14 -17.11 -7.13
C PRO A 317 24.08 -16.16 -6.37
N SER A 318 25.36 -16.00 -6.76
CA SER A 318 26.24 -14.98 -6.14
C SER A 318 26.24 -13.67 -6.93
N ALA A 319 25.17 -13.39 -7.68
CA ALA A 319 24.93 -12.07 -8.24
C ALA A 319 24.57 -11.06 -7.17
N VAL A 320 25.27 -9.93 -7.17
CA VAL A 320 24.60 -8.65 -6.99
C VAL A 320 23.46 -8.60 -8.02
N PRO A 321 22.20 -8.59 -7.58
CA PRO A 321 21.06 -8.60 -8.50
C PRO A 321 20.96 -7.22 -9.16
N ALA A 322 20.86 -7.20 -10.48
CA ALA A 322 20.91 -5.95 -11.25
C ALA A 322 19.84 -4.95 -10.79
N LEU A 323 20.23 -3.67 -10.64
CA LEU A 323 19.28 -2.59 -10.37
C LEU A 323 18.18 -2.55 -11.44
N ILE A 324 16.95 -2.38 -10.97
CA ILE A 324 15.77 -2.21 -11.78
C ILE A 324 15.34 -0.75 -11.69
N GLU A 325 15.33 -0.05 -12.82
CA GLU A 325 14.53 1.16 -12.91
C GLU A 325 13.05 0.78 -12.90
N PRO A 326 12.25 1.24 -11.91
CA PRO A 326 10.84 0.93 -11.84
C PRO A 326 10.10 1.63 -13.00
N PRO A 327 9.16 0.96 -13.70
CA PRO A 327 8.47 1.54 -14.86
C PRO A 327 7.49 2.68 -14.51
N LEU A 328 7.36 3.02 -13.22
CA LEU A 328 6.80 4.28 -12.76
C LEU A 328 7.98 5.15 -12.28
N HIS A 329 8.28 6.26 -12.96
CA HIS A 329 9.39 7.19 -12.63
C HIS A 329 9.18 8.02 -11.33
N GLN A 330 8.27 7.55 -10.49
CA GLN A 330 7.78 8.04 -9.20
C GLN A 330 7.13 6.81 -8.55
N LEU A 331 7.40 6.34 -7.34
CA LEU A 331 8.28 6.68 -6.21
C LEU A 331 9.07 5.37 -5.81
N PRO A 332 9.87 5.28 -4.72
CA PRO A 332 10.28 6.31 -3.75
C PRO A 332 11.80 6.44 -3.54
N GLU A 333 12.23 7.51 -2.87
CA GLU A 333 13.59 7.62 -2.32
C GLU A 333 13.88 6.58 -1.22
N ALA A 334 15.19 6.40 -0.96
CA ALA A 334 15.78 5.43 -0.04
C ALA A 334 15.38 3.96 -0.31
N THR A 335 14.97 3.64 -1.53
CA THR A 335 14.43 2.32 -1.89
C THR A 335 15.09 1.76 -3.14
N LEU A 336 15.81 0.64 -2.99
CA LEU A 336 16.42 -0.08 -4.11
C LEU A 336 15.41 -1.06 -4.72
N PHE A 337 15.37 -1.14 -6.05
CA PHE A 337 14.70 -2.23 -6.76
C PHE A 337 15.76 -3.06 -7.48
N VAL A 338 15.70 -4.39 -7.34
CA VAL A 338 16.71 -5.31 -7.90
C VAL A 338 16.10 -6.58 -8.48
N ASP A 339 16.69 -7.13 -9.54
CA ASP A 339 16.21 -8.33 -10.27
C ASP A 339 16.53 -9.65 -9.54
N ILE A 340 15.97 -9.83 -8.35
CA ILE A 340 15.94 -11.14 -7.65
C ILE A 340 14.69 -11.89 -8.12
N ARG A 341 14.90 -12.99 -8.86
CA ARG A 341 13.83 -13.77 -9.51
C ARG A 341 13.41 -14.99 -8.69
N LEU A 342 12.13 -15.09 -8.37
CA LEU A 342 11.55 -16.23 -7.66
C LEU A 342 10.98 -17.30 -8.61
N GLY A 343 10.69 -16.96 -9.87
CA GLY A 343 10.12 -17.91 -10.84
C GLY A 343 8.65 -18.24 -10.57
N SER A 344 7.92 -17.32 -9.95
CA SER A 344 6.51 -17.44 -9.53
C SER A 344 5.69 -16.16 -9.74
N GLU A 345 6.32 -15.09 -10.24
CA GLU A 345 5.77 -13.74 -10.44
C GLU A 345 4.71 -13.68 -11.56
N GLY A 346 4.74 -14.65 -12.47
CA GLY A 346 3.75 -14.85 -13.53
C GLY A 346 3.85 -13.79 -14.64
N ARG A 347 3.03 -12.74 -14.55
CA ARG A 347 3.07 -11.58 -15.48
C ARG A 347 3.65 -10.32 -14.86
N ALA A 348 3.89 -10.30 -13.55
CA ALA A 348 4.61 -9.19 -12.93
C ALA A 348 6.08 -9.22 -13.36
N ARG A 349 6.70 -8.05 -13.54
CA ARG A 349 8.16 -7.96 -13.68
C ARG A 349 8.79 -8.49 -12.38
N PRO A 350 9.68 -9.50 -12.44
CA PRO A 350 10.48 -9.90 -11.29
C PRO A 350 11.24 -8.71 -10.75
N MET A 351 11.09 -8.45 -9.45
CA MET A 351 11.85 -7.44 -8.71
C MET A 351 11.68 -7.68 -7.22
N THR A 352 12.76 -7.50 -6.46
CA THR A 352 12.73 -7.31 -5.02
C THR A 352 12.94 -5.85 -4.71
N GLY A 353 12.18 -5.35 -3.74
CA GLY A 353 12.30 -4.01 -3.19
C GLY A 353 13.00 -4.03 -1.83
N ILE A 354 14.02 -3.20 -1.66
CA ILE A 354 14.82 -3.07 -0.43
C ILE A 354 14.73 -1.61 0.02
N PHE A 355 13.89 -1.33 1.01
CA PHE A 355 13.72 -0.01 1.59
C PHE A 355 14.63 0.19 2.80
N ILE A 356 15.60 1.08 2.64
CA ILE A 356 16.42 1.63 3.71
C ILE A 356 15.63 2.82 4.29
N PRO A 357 15.37 2.90 5.60
CA PRO A 357 14.66 4.04 6.15
C PRO A 357 15.52 5.32 6.16
N GLU A 358 14.86 6.48 6.27
CA GLU A 358 15.52 7.77 6.46
C GLU A 358 16.35 7.74 7.76
N ASN A 359 17.53 8.35 7.76
CA ASN A 359 18.49 8.32 8.88
C ASN A 359 18.89 6.89 9.32
N TYR A 360 18.97 5.93 8.39
CA TYR A 360 19.52 4.61 8.69
C TYR A 360 21.02 4.70 9.03
N HIS A 361 21.38 4.19 10.21
CA HIS A 361 22.75 4.12 10.68
C HIS A 361 23.37 2.76 10.33
N THR A 362 24.51 2.75 9.64
CA THR A 362 25.22 1.53 9.27
C THR A 362 25.84 0.85 10.48
N MET A 363 25.32 -0.33 10.83
CA MET A 363 25.84 -1.19 11.90
C MET A 363 26.60 -2.41 11.32
N PRO A 364 27.54 -3.04 12.06
CA PRO A 364 28.24 -4.26 11.62
C PRO A 364 27.33 -5.47 11.33
N SER A 365 26.09 -5.43 11.78
CA SER A 365 25.03 -6.38 11.48
C SER A 365 23.77 -5.64 10.98
N VAL A 366 23.15 -6.14 9.91
CA VAL A 366 21.94 -5.56 9.31
C VAL A 366 20.70 -6.26 9.87
N ASP A 367 19.88 -5.54 10.65
CA ASP A 367 18.56 -6.01 11.02
C ASP A 367 17.59 -5.86 9.82
N LEU A 368 16.78 -6.90 9.55
CA LEU A 368 15.90 -7.01 8.38
C LEU A 368 14.45 -7.32 8.75
N ILE A 369 13.48 -6.65 8.10
CA ILE A 369 12.09 -7.11 8.01
C ILE A 369 11.89 -7.72 6.62
N LEU A 370 11.67 -9.03 6.50
CA LEU A 370 11.24 -9.65 5.25
C LEU A 370 9.71 -9.70 5.18
N TYR A 371 9.12 -8.90 4.30
CA TYR A 371 7.68 -8.81 4.12
C TYR A 371 7.16 -9.61 2.92
N LEU A 372 6.35 -10.62 3.23
CA LEU A 372 5.69 -11.51 2.28
C LEU A 372 4.26 -11.05 2.06
N HIS A 373 4.08 -10.28 0.98
CA HIS A 373 2.86 -9.52 0.76
C HIS A 373 1.64 -10.39 0.37
N GLY A 374 0.44 -9.82 0.55
CA GLY A 374 -0.82 -10.48 0.23
C GLY A 374 -1.18 -10.56 -1.26
N PHE A 375 -2.34 -11.19 -1.53
CA PHE A 375 -2.86 -11.37 -2.89
C PHE A 375 -3.05 -10.04 -3.65
N LYS A 376 -2.93 -10.12 -4.97
CA LYS A 376 -3.10 -9.03 -5.94
C LYS A 376 -4.40 -9.29 -6.73
N THR A 377 -5.52 -8.87 -6.16
CA THR A 377 -6.84 -9.15 -6.73
C THR A 377 -7.07 -8.37 -8.03
N PRO A 378 -7.51 -9.00 -9.14
CA PRO A 378 -7.98 -8.29 -10.32
C PRO A 378 -9.39 -7.71 -10.08
N LYS A 379 -9.53 -6.78 -9.12
CA LYS A 379 -10.75 -6.00 -8.88
C LYS A 379 -10.89 -4.80 -9.83
N ILE A 380 -10.32 -4.91 -11.03
CA ILE A 380 -10.85 -4.20 -12.20
C ILE A 380 -12.17 -4.91 -12.53
N ARG A 381 -13.27 -4.49 -11.91
CA ARG A 381 -14.59 -4.73 -12.51
C ARG A 381 -14.63 -3.90 -13.78
N ALA A 382 -14.65 -4.58 -14.93
CA ALA A 382 -15.00 -3.93 -16.18
C ALA A 382 -16.42 -3.37 -16.04
N THR A 383 -16.54 -2.04 -15.97
CA THR A 383 -17.82 -1.34 -16.12
C THR A 383 -18.05 -1.09 -17.61
N PRO A 384 -19.30 -0.93 -18.07
CA PRO A 384 -19.59 -0.61 -19.48
C PRO A 384 -18.87 0.65 -20.00
N ALA A 385 -18.46 1.55 -19.09
CA ALA A 385 -17.75 2.78 -19.40
C ALA A 385 -16.22 2.62 -19.62
N ASN A 386 -15.63 1.43 -19.50
CA ASN A 386 -14.17 1.27 -19.68
C ASN A 386 -13.72 -0.11 -20.24
N PRO A 387 -13.87 -0.35 -21.55
CA PRO A 387 -13.36 -1.55 -22.22
C PRO A 387 -11.85 -1.45 -22.48
N HIS A 388 -11.04 -1.89 -21.50
CA HIS A 388 -9.59 -2.19 -21.62
C HIS A 388 -8.75 -1.27 -22.56
N PRO A 389 -8.47 -0.02 -22.16
CA PRO A 389 -7.30 0.69 -22.66
C PRO A 389 -6.00 -0.08 -22.34
N GLN A 390 -4.96 0.19 -23.13
CA GLN A 390 -3.74 -0.62 -23.18
C GLN A 390 -3.03 -0.72 -21.82
N GLN A 391 -2.53 -1.92 -21.49
CA GLN A 391 -1.93 -2.17 -20.18
C GLN A 391 -0.57 -1.46 -20.04
N PRO A 392 -0.28 -0.84 -18.88
CA PRO A 392 1.07 -0.32 -18.59
C PRO A 392 2.11 -1.45 -18.55
N PRO A 393 3.41 -1.15 -18.76
CA PRO A 393 4.49 -2.15 -18.85
C PRO A 393 4.76 -2.97 -17.57
N ASP A 394 4.07 -2.66 -16.47
CA ASP A 394 3.88 -3.52 -15.31
C ASP A 394 2.36 -3.65 -15.09
N PRO A 395 1.75 -4.86 -15.14
CA PRO A 395 0.30 -5.05 -15.08
C PRO A 395 -0.31 -4.81 -13.68
N GLY A 396 0.32 -3.95 -12.87
CA GLY A 396 -0.07 -3.62 -11.51
C GLY A 396 0.24 -4.72 -10.49
N TRP A 397 1.22 -5.60 -10.77
CA TRP A 397 1.43 -6.81 -9.97
C TRP A 397 2.86 -6.96 -9.42
N SER A 398 3.75 -5.98 -9.53
CA SER A 398 5.04 -5.98 -8.82
C SER A 398 4.93 -5.57 -7.34
N ILE A 399 6.05 -5.64 -6.60
CA ILE A 399 6.18 -4.95 -5.30
C ILE A 399 6.18 -3.41 -5.46
N ASN A 400 6.69 -2.88 -6.57
CA ASN A 400 6.61 -1.44 -6.87
C ASN A 400 5.15 -0.97 -6.85
N TRP A 401 4.26 -1.59 -7.63
CA TRP A 401 2.84 -1.26 -7.60
C TRP A 401 2.21 -1.44 -6.21
N TYR A 402 2.62 -2.48 -5.48
CA TYR A 402 2.09 -2.79 -4.16
C TYR A 402 2.35 -1.67 -3.15
N TRP A 403 3.56 -1.08 -3.13
CA TRP A 403 3.90 0.05 -2.26
C TRP A 403 3.13 1.33 -2.61
N HIS A 404 2.72 1.50 -3.86
CA HIS A 404 1.91 2.64 -4.30
C HIS A 404 0.44 2.56 -3.85
N GLN A 405 0.03 1.50 -3.12
CA GLN A 405 -1.32 1.37 -2.58
C GLN A 405 -1.38 1.95 -1.16
N PRO A 406 -2.17 3.01 -0.88
CA PRO A 406 -2.14 3.68 0.44
C PRO A 406 -2.48 2.81 1.65
N ILE A 407 -3.32 1.77 1.46
CA ILE A 407 -3.67 0.80 2.51
C ILE A 407 -2.53 -0.21 2.79
N ARG A 408 -1.45 -0.18 2.00
CA ARG A 408 -0.33 -1.14 2.01
C ARG A 408 1.03 -0.46 2.26
N ALA A 409 1.01 0.77 2.80
CA ALA A 409 2.12 1.66 3.16
C ALA A 409 3.04 1.18 4.31
N PHE A 410 3.49 -0.08 4.27
CA PHE A 410 4.36 -0.67 5.30
C PHE A 410 5.75 -0.02 5.32
N ARG A 411 6.23 0.42 4.15
CA ARG A 411 7.46 1.18 3.96
C ARG A 411 7.47 2.45 4.81
N GLU A 412 6.39 3.22 4.73
CA GLU A 412 6.14 4.43 5.52
C GLU A 412 6.01 4.09 7.02
N GLY A 413 5.42 2.93 7.35
CA GLY A 413 5.41 2.37 8.70
C GLY A 413 6.80 2.13 9.29
N VAL A 414 7.71 1.53 8.52
CA VAL A 414 9.11 1.29 8.92
C VAL A 414 9.87 2.59 9.08
N ASN A 415 9.62 3.57 8.20
CA ASN A 415 10.20 4.90 8.34
C ASN A 415 9.74 5.59 9.63
N ASN A 416 8.42 5.65 9.86
CA ASN A 416 7.79 6.30 11.00
C ASN A 416 8.06 5.59 12.35
N GLY A 417 8.47 4.32 12.32
CA GLY A 417 8.77 3.53 13.51
C GLY A 417 10.07 3.91 14.23
N GLN A 418 10.93 4.74 13.63
CA GLN A 418 12.23 5.19 14.18
C GLN A 418 13.12 4.05 14.71
N LYS A 419 13.08 2.89 14.03
CA LYS A 419 13.97 1.74 14.28
C LYS A 419 14.97 1.56 13.15
N ASN A 420 16.18 1.13 13.50
CA ASN A 420 17.29 0.96 12.57
C ASN A 420 17.24 -0.41 11.86
N VAL A 421 16.24 -0.59 10.99
CA VAL A 421 15.92 -1.86 10.33
C VAL A 421 15.58 -1.65 8.85
N ILE A 422 16.05 -2.53 7.98
CA ILE A 422 15.81 -2.43 6.53
C ILE A 422 14.61 -3.33 6.15
N LEU A 423 13.66 -2.79 5.37
CA LEU A 423 12.49 -3.53 4.90
C LEU A 423 12.77 -4.14 3.52
N VAL A 424 12.63 -5.46 3.43
CA VAL A 424 12.86 -6.26 2.23
C VAL A 424 11.53 -6.87 1.81
N ALA A 425 11.13 -6.71 0.55
CA ALA A 425 9.89 -7.26 0.04
C ALA A 425 10.04 -7.77 -1.41
N PRO A 426 9.89 -9.08 -1.67
CA PRO A 426 9.88 -9.61 -3.03
C PRO A 426 8.57 -9.31 -3.75
N THR A 427 8.62 -9.27 -5.08
CA THR A 427 7.43 -9.53 -5.89
C THR A 427 7.08 -11.01 -5.79
N LEU A 428 6.10 -11.35 -4.93
CA LEU A 428 5.43 -12.64 -5.02
C LEU A 428 4.40 -12.59 -6.17
N GLY A 429 4.04 -13.77 -6.69
CA GLY A 429 3.03 -13.91 -7.73
C GLY A 429 1.65 -13.32 -7.37
N GLN A 430 0.75 -13.27 -8.36
CA GLN A 430 -0.61 -12.71 -8.21
C GLN A 430 -1.36 -13.25 -6.96
N PHE A 431 -1.11 -14.52 -6.61
CA PHE A 431 -1.68 -15.22 -5.46
C PHE A 431 -0.60 -15.55 -4.41
N SER A 432 0.29 -14.59 -4.09
CA SER A 432 1.38 -14.68 -3.11
C SER A 432 2.37 -15.84 -3.33
N ALA A 433 2.45 -16.40 -4.53
CA ALA A 433 3.36 -17.51 -4.85
C ALA A 433 4.84 -17.08 -4.74
N SER A 434 5.60 -17.78 -3.88
CA SER A 434 6.98 -17.48 -3.47
C SER A 434 8.08 -18.22 -4.23
N GLY A 435 7.74 -19.22 -5.04
CA GLY A 435 8.66 -19.82 -6.01
C GLY A 435 9.96 -20.35 -5.38
N ALA A 436 11.10 -19.77 -5.76
CA ALA A 436 12.44 -20.15 -5.30
C ALA A 436 12.71 -19.83 -3.82
N LEU A 437 12.08 -18.79 -3.25
CA LEU A 437 12.32 -18.36 -1.87
C LEU A 437 12.03 -19.46 -0.84
N THR A 438 10.97 -20.24 -1.09
CA THR A 438 10.51 -21.34 -0.24
C THR A 438 11.02 -22.72 -0.68
N GLN A 439 12.12 -22.77 -1.44
CA GLN A 439 12.83 -24.02 -1.78
C GLN A 439 14.07 -24.20 -0.90
N ALA A 440 14.71 -25.37 -0.95
CA ALA A 440 15.93 -25.63 -0.20
C ALA A 440 17.07 -24.66 -0.60
N GLY A 441 17.68 -24.01 0.39
CA GLY A 441 18.65 -22.92 0.21
C GLY A 441 18.06 -21.65 -0.45
N GLY A 442 16.74 -21.58 -0.60
CA GLY A 442 16.02 -20.47 -1.24
C GLY A 442 16.01 -19.20 -0.40
N PHE A 443 15.90 -19.34 0.92
CA PHE A 443 15.95 -18.22 1.86
C PHE A 443 17.36 -17.67 1.99
N ASP A 444 18.34 -18.56 2.11
CA ASP A 444 19.74 -18.19 2.25
C ASP A 444 20.23 -17.42 1.02
N ARG A 445 20.00 -17.96 -0.20
CA ARG A 445 20.32 -17.25 -1.46
C ARG A 445 19.59 -15.91 -1.59
N TYR A 446 18.32 -15.85 -1.19
CA TYR A 446 17.54 -14.61 -1.30
C TYR A 446 18.11 -13.51 -0.41
N ILE A 447 18.44 -13.83 0.84
CA ILE A 447 19.06 -12.87 1.76
C ILE A 447 20.50 -12.54 1.34
N ASP A 448 21.28 -13.50 0.81
CA ASP A 448 22.61 -13.22 0.24
C ASP A 448 22.52 -12.17 -0.90
N GLN A 449 21.56 -12.30 -1.81
CA GLN A 449 21.35 -11.34 -2.90
C GLN A 449 20.84 -9.97 -2.42
N VAL A 450 20.08 -9.92 -1.33
CA VAL A 450 19.66 -8.68 -0.67
C VAL A 450 20.85 -7.98 0.01
N MET A 451 21.69 -8.74 0.71
CA MET A 451 22.91 -8.21 1.32
C MET A 451 23.89 -7.70 0.26
N ALA A 452 24.08 -8.47 -0.82
CA ALA A 452 24.87 -8.06 -1.98
C ALA A 452 24.33 -6.76 -2.61
N ALA A 453 23.02 -6.58 -2.72
CA ALA A 453 22.44 -5.31 -3.17
C ALA A 453 22.70 -4.15 -2.20
N LEU A 454 22.69 -4.40 -0.88
CA LEU A 454 23.00 -3.38 0.14
C LEU A 454 24.47 -2.96 0.16
N THR A 455 25.39 -3.90 -0.07
CA THR A 455 26.85 -3.64 -0.14
C THR A 455 27.30 -3.03 -1.47
N THR A 456 26.41 -2.96 -2.45
CA THR A 456 26.75 -2.55 -3.82
C THR A 456 25.94 -1.34 -4.31
N TYR A 457 24.74 -1.11 -3.79
CA TYR A 457 23.89 0.03 -4.14
C TYR A 457 23.27 0.73 -2.91
N GLY A 458 23.39 0.14 -1.72
CA GLY A 458 22.81 0.63 -0.48
C GLY A 458 23.80 1.40 0.39
N PRO A 459 23.51 1.56 1.70
CA PRO A 459 24.37 2.32 2.61
C PRO A 459 25.69 1.61 2.97
N TYR A 460 25.90 0.37 2.52
CA TYR A 460 27.05 -0.47 2.86
C TYR A 460 28.08 -0.61 1.72
N ILE A 461 28.15 0.37 0.81
CA ILE A 461 29.12 0.37 -0.29
C ILE A 461 30.55 0.20 0.24
N GLY A 462 31.24 -0.84 -0.27
CA GLY A 462 32.60 -1.21 0.14
C GLY A 462 32.73 -1.90 1.50
N GLN A 463 31.62 -2.21 2.17
CA GLN A 463 31.59 -2.86 3.49
C GLN A 463 31.09 -4.31 3.39
N SER A 464 31.41 -5.13 4.40
CA SER A 464 30.97 -6.52 4.52
C SER A 464 30.20 -6.76 5.83
N PRO A 465 29.01 -6.15 6.02
CA PRO A 465 28.21 -6.35 7.22
C PRO A 465 27.62 -7.77 7.27
N THR A 466 27.36 -8.26 8.47
CA THR A 466 26.67 -9.52 8.72
C THR A 466 25.14 -9.35 8.67
N VAL A 467 24.38 -10.44 8.60
CA VAL A 467 22.93 -10.40 8.84
C VAL A 467 22.69 -10.41 10.35
N GLY A 468 21.94 -9.43 10.84
CA GLY A 468 21.53 -9.31 12.23
C GLY A 468 20.22 -10.06 12.51
N ASN A 469 19.30 -9.40 13.20
CA ASN A 469 18.00 -9.94 13.54
C ASN A 469 17.06 -9.92 12.33
N ILE A 470 16.30 -11.00 12.13
CA ILE A 470 15.27 -11.07 11.10
C ILE A 470 13.88 -11.00 11.75
N ILE A 471 13.01 -10.17 11.17
CA ILE A 471 11.57 -10.20 11.39
C ILE A 471 10.94 -10.75 10.11
N LEU A 472 10.17 -11.82 10.22
CA LEU A 472 9.31 -12.24 9.12
C LEU A 472 7.94 -11.57 9.29
N ALA A 473 7.45 -10.90 8.26
CA ALA A 473 6.12 -10.29 8.26
C ALA A 473 5.33 -10.75 7.04
N SER A 474 4.01 -10.87 7.15
CA SER A 474 3.17 -11.23 6.01
C SER A 474 1.75 -10.70 6.08
N HIS A 475 1.10 -10.59 4.92
CA HIS A 475 -0.32 -10.29 4.80
C HIS A 475 -1.02 -11.34 3.93
N SER A 476 -2.28 -11.65 4.23
CA SER A 476 -3.11 -12.51 3.38
C SER A 476 -2.44 -13.87 3.09
N GLY A 477 -2.52 -14.37 1.86
CA GLY A 477 -1.81 -15.58 1.40
C GLY A 477 -0.28 -15.55 1.51
N GLY A 478 0.35 -14.44 1.90
CA GLY A 478 1.75 -14.39 2.31
C GLY A 478 2.05 -15.16 3.61
N GLY A 479 1.02 -15.52 4.40
CA GLY A 479 1.17 -16.32 5.62
C GLY A 479 1.76 -17.71 5.39
N TYR A 480 1.39 -18.38 4.28
CA TYR A 480 1.94 -19.70 3.93
C TYR A 480 3.46 -19.68 3.69
N PRO A 481 4.01 -18.82 2.79
CA PRO A 481 5.46 -18.76 2.64
C PRO A 481 6.17 -18.25 3.89
N MET A 482 5.53 -17.41 4.72
CA MET A 482 6.09 -17.01 6.03
C MET A 482 6.28 -18.23 6.96
N ARG A 483 5.28 -19.10 7.03
CA ARG A 483 5.31 -20.35 7.81
C ARG A 483 6.40 -21.30 7.30
N VAL A 484 6.51 -21.45 5.97
CA VAL A 484 7.55 -22.30 5.35
C VAL A 484 8.96 -21.78 5.61
N LEU A 485 9.20 -20.46 5.61
CA LEU A 485 10.51 -19.91 5.98
C LEU A 485 10.83 -20.13 7.46
N ALA A 486 9.89 -19.81 8.35
CA ALA A 486 10.05 -19.92 9.80
C ALA A 486 10.31 -21.37 10.29
N LEU A 487 9.76 -22.36 9.59
CA LEU A 487 9.91 -23.79 9.88
C LEU A 487 11.06 -24.47 9.12
N SER A 488 11.84 -23.73 8.31
CA SER A 488 12.95 -24.29 7.56
C SER A 488 14.19 -24.53 8.44
N ASN A 489 15.18 -25.25 7.91
CA ASN A 489 16.49 -25.45 8.55
C ASN A 489 17.61 -24.83 7.69
N GLN A 490 17.46 -23.55 7.40
CA GLN A 490 18.36 -22.73 6.55
C GLN A 490 19.23 -21.82 7.42
N ARG A 491 20.41 -21.42 6.93
CA ARG A 491 21.46 -20.70 7.69
C ARG A 491 20.93 -19.45 8.41
N TYR A 492 20.00 -18.70 7.80
CA TYR A 492 19.42 -17.50 8.41
C TYR A 492 18.16 -17.73 9.26
N THR A 493 17.64 -18.95 9.36
CA THR A 493 16.45 -19.25 10.17
C THR A 493 16.63 -18.99 11.67
N PRO A 494 17.78 -19.34 12.30
CA PRO A 494 18.04 -19.03 13.71
C PRO A 494 18.11 -17.53 14.06
N LEU A 495 18.15 -16.65 13.05
CA LEU A 495 18.16 -15.19 13.25
C LEU A 495 16.76 -14.59 13.38
N ILE A 496 15.69 -15.37 13.15
CA ILE A 496 14.31 -14.88 13.22
C ILE A 496 13.92 -14.60 14.68
N ARG A 497 13.71 -13.32 15.01
CA ARG A 497 13.29 -12.85 16.34
C ARG A 497 11.78 -12.69 16.46
N GLU A 498 11.10 -12.24 15.41
CA GLU A 498 9.64 -12.13 15.42
C GLU A 498 9.00 -12.56 14.09
N CYS A 499 7.78 -13.07 14.20
CA CYS A 499 6.89 -13.41 13.08
C CYS A 499 5.58 -12.61 13.20
N TRP A 500 5.23 -11.83 12.18
CA TRP A 500 4.06 -10.94 12.16
C TRP A 500 3.07 -11.36 11.07
N GLY A 501 1.99 -12.04 11.43
CA GLY A 501 0.93 -12.44 10.52
C GLY A 501 -0.25 -11.46 10.52
N PHE A 502 -0.49 -10.77 9.41
CA PHE A 502 -1.62 -9.86 9.24
C PHE A 502 -2.73 -10.52 8.40
N ASP A 503 -3.77 -10.99 9.08
CA ASP A 503 -4.94 -11.69 8.54
C ASP A 503 -4.54 -12.78 7.53
N CYS A 504 -3.68 -13.72 7.98
CA CYS A 504 -2.92 -14.62 7.10
C CYS A 504 -3.11 -16.12 7.37
N THR A 505 -3.85 -16.51 8.42
CA THR A 505 -4.00 -17.92 8.86
C THR A 505 -5.15 -18.62 8.12
N TYR A 506 -4.96 -18.99 6.86
CA TYR A 506 -5.97 -19.63 6.00
C TYR A 506 -5.81 -21.15 5.85
N ASN A 507 -4.64 -21.68 6.18
CA ASN A 507 -4.16 -22.97 5.71
C ASN A 507 -4.29 -23.99 6.84
N THR A 508 -4.67 -25.23 6.52
CA THR A 508 -4.65 -26.33 7.48
C THR A 508 -3.27 -26.43 8.14
N GLY A 509 -3.25 -26.60 9.47
CA GLY A 509 -2.02 -26.64 10.26
C GLY A 509 -1.36 -25.28 10.50
N ASP A 510 -1.94 -24.15 10.08
CA ASP A 510 -1.44 -22.83 10.52
C ASP A 510 -1.44 -22.73 12.05
N ASP A 511 -2.46 -23.25 12.72
CA ASP A 511 -2.51 -23.30 14.18
C ASP A 511 -1.48 -24.24 14.80
N THR A 512 -1.46 -25.51 14.41
CA THR A 512 -0.57 -26.51 15.03
C THR A 512 0.90 -26.29 14.70
N GLU A 513 1.26 -25.89 13.48
CA GLU A 513 2.65 -25.66 13.09
C GLU A 513 3.22 -24.36 13.69
N TRP A 514 2.44 -23.27 13.77
CA TRP A 514 2.88 -22.05 14.44
C TRP A 514 3.01 -22.25 15.95
N ALA A 515 2.13 -23.03 16.59
CA ALA A 515 2.28 -23.39 18.00
C ALA A 515 3.55 -24.22 18.26
N GLN A 516 3.87 -25.18 17.39
CA GLN A 516 5.15 -25.89 17.45
C GLN A 516 6.35 -24.98 17.20
N TRP A 517 6.27 -24.03 16.26
CA TRP A 517 7.34 -23.06 16.02
C TRP A 517 7.59 -22.19 17.26
N ALA A 518 6.53 -21.65 17.86
CA ALA A 518 6.60 -20.82 19.05
C ALA A 518 7.21 -21.59 20.24
N ARG A 519 6.77 -22.84 20.48
CA ARG A 519 7.36 -23.75 21.49
C ARG A 519 8.83 -24.07 21.24
N ARG A 520 9.26 -24.22 19.98
CA ARG A 520 10.67 -24.47 19.61
C ARG A 520 11.56 -23.23 19.70
N ASN A 521 10.99 -22.03 19.68
CA ASN A 521 11.73 -20.75 19.66
C ASN A 521 11.30 -19.83 20.82
N PRO A 522 11.47 -20.21 22.10
CA PRO A 522 10.95 -19.45 23.25
C PRO A 522 11.53 -18.03 23.38
N GLY A 523 12.71 -17.76 22.81
CA GLY A 523 13.31 -16.42 22.72
C GLY A 523 12.85 -15.57 21.53
N ALA A 524 11.99 -16.11 20.65
CA ALA A 524 11.35 -15.39 19.55
C ALA A 524 9.86 -15.15 19.86
N ARG A 525 9.19 -14.24 19.14
CA ARG A 525 7.77 -13.88 19.40
C ARG A 525 6.90 -14.02 18.14
N LEU A 526 5.68 -14.54 18.31
CA LEU A 526 4.71 -14.70 17.22
C LEU A 526 3.49 -13.80 17.46
N TYR A 527 3.15 -12.96 16.48
CA TYR A 527 1.96 -12.10 16.52
C TYR A 527 1.05 -12.43 15.35
N ILE A 528 -0.21 -12.77 15.64
CA ILE A 528 -1.24 -13.01 14.63
C ILE A 528 -2.39 -12.03 14.83
N TYR A 529 -2.61 -11.19 13.83
CA TYR A 529 -3.69 -10.22 13.76
C TYR A 529 -4.79 -10.75 12.84
N TYR A 530 -6.07 -10.71 13.25
CA TYR A 530 -7.15 -11.27 12.43
C TYR A 530 -8.47 -10.50 12.52
N ILE A 531 -9.25 -10.53 11.44
CA ILE A 531 -10.61 -9.97 11.42
C ILE A 531 -11.59 -10.96 12.05
N ARG A 532 -12.33 -10.54 13.08
CA ARG A 532 -13.37 -11.38 13.71
C ARG A 532 -14.39 -11.87 12.67
N LYS A 533 -14.74 -13.16 12.74
CA LYS A 533 -15.66 -13.85 11.81
C LYS A 533 -15.18 -13.93 10.35
N SER A 534 -13.91 -13.65 10.05
CA SER A 534 -13.33 -13.92 8.72
C SER A 534 -12.99 -15.42 8.55
N GLY A 535 -12.49 -15.79 7.37
CA GLY A 535 -11.94 -17.13 7.13
C GLY A 535 -10.66 -17.45 7.93
N THR A 536 -9.93 -16.45 8.41
CA THR A 536 -8.69 -16.64 9.21
C THR A 536 -8.99 -16.87 10.69
N ALA A 537 -10.10 -16.30 11.18
CA ALA A 537 -10.46 -16.26 12.59
C ALA A 537 -10.44 -17.64 13.26
N ARG A 538 -10.99 -18.67 12.61
CA ARG A 538 -11.04 -20.03 13.16
C ARG A 538 -9.65 -20.56 13.56
N LEU A 539 -8.64 -20.34 12.72
CA LEU A 539 -7.28 -20.83 12.93
C LEU A 539 -6.48 -19.91 13.86
N ALA A 540 -6.70 -18.59 13.81
CA ALA A 540 -6.11 -17.66 14.78
C ALA A 540 -6.64 -17.93 16.21
N GLU A 541 -7.94 -18.15 16.38
CA GLU A 541 -8.57 -18.52 17.65
C GLU A 541 -8.18 -19.94 18.10
N SER A 542 -7.88 -20.86 17.18
CA SER A 542 -7.34 -22.19 17.47
C SER A 542 -5.91 -22.10 18.01
N LEU A 543 -5.04 -21.39 17.30
CA LEU A 543 -3.68 -21.07 17.73
C LEU A 543 -3.66 -20.36 19.10
N GLN A 544 -4.62 -19.48 19.39
CA GLN A 544 -4.72 -18.83 20.70
C GLN A 544 -4.99 -19.84 21.85
N ARG A 545 -5.70 -20.95 21.59
CA ARG A 545 -5.98 -22.00 22.59
C ARG A 545 -4.79 -22.94 22.84
N GLU A 546 -3.75 -22.92 22.01
CA GLU A 546 -2.52 -23.71 22.20
C GLU A 546 -1.66 -23.23 23.40
N GLY A 547 -2.01 -22.10 24.02
CA GLY A 547 -1.49 -21.67 25.33
C GLY A 547 0.00 -21.29 25.36
N VAL A 548 0.63 -21.04 24.21
CA VAL A 548 2.07 -20.79 24.13
C VAL A 548 2.44 -19.38 24.61
N SER A 549 3.42 -19.25 25.49
CA SER A 549 3.72 -18.00 26.23
C SER A 549 4.31 -16.86 25.40
N ASN A 550 4.95 -17.17 24.27
CA ASN A 550 5.53 -16.20 23.32
C ASN A 550 4.63 -15.92 22.10
N LEU A 551 3.38 -16.41 22.12
CA LEU A 551 2.34 -16.09 21.15
C LEU A 551 1.54 -14.85 21.58
N THR A 552 1.05 -14.08 20.62
CA THR A 552 0.11 -12.98 20.85
C THR A 552 -0.89 -12.92 19.70
N VAL A 553 -2.13 -13.37 19.95
CA VAL A 553 -3.21 -13.33 18.97
C VAL A 553 -4.12 -12.14 19.26
N VAL A 554 -4.36 -11.28 18.26
CA VAL A 554 -5.13 -10.03 18.40
C VAL A 554 -6.24 -9.98 17.35
N ALA A 555 -7.47 -9.94 17.84
CA ALA A 555 -8.65 -9.71 17.01
C ALA A 555 -8.86 -8.21 16.78
N LEU A 556 -9.20 -7.78 15.56
CA LEU A 556 -9.55 -6.37 15.33
C LEU A 556 -10.79 -5.95 16.16
N PRO A 557 -10.76 -4.78 16.83
CA PRO A 557 -11.94 -4.20 17.45
C PRO A 557 -12.86 -3.61 16.36
N LEU A 558 -14.19 -3.74 16.55
CA LEU A 558 -15.20 -3.28 15.59
C LEU A 558 -16.30 -2.44 16.25
N PRO A 559 -16.28 -1.12 16.08
CA PRO A 559 -17.48 -0.28 16.13
C PRO A 559 -18.05 -0.10 14.71
N ARG A 560 -19.04 -0.92 14.34
CA ARG A 560 -19.93 -0.82 13.16
C ARG A 560 -19.47 0.05 11.96
N GLN A 561 -18.51 -0.41 11.16
CA GLN A 561 -18.51 -0.26 9.70
C GLN A 561 -17.39 -1.07 9.01
N SER A 562 -17.63 -1.46 7.77
CA SER A 562 -16.83 -2.32 6.88
C SER A 562 -15.29 -2.12 6.92
N ILE A 563 -14.59 -2.77 7.85
CA ILE A 563 -13.12 -2.92 7.79
C ILE A 563 -12.77 -3.93 6.70
N VAL A 564 -11.84 -3.54 5.82
CA VAL A 564 -11.38 -4.35 4.69
C VAL A 564 -10.15 -5.17 5.11
N HIS A 565 -10.08 -6.43 4.63
CA HIS A 565 -8.93 -7.34 4.80
C HIS A 565 -7.54 -6.70 4.61
N ASP A 566 -7.43 -5.77 3.65
CA ASP A 566 -6.19 -5.05 3.34
C ASP A 566 -5.76 -4.02 4.40
N GLN A 567 -6.61 -3.68 5.39
CA GLN A 567 -6.35 -2.66 6.41
C GLN A 567 -5.72 -3.22 7.70
N VAL A 568 -5.66 -4.55 7.84
CA VAL A 568 -5.04 -5.19 9.02
C VAL A 568 -3.55 -4.83 9.17
N PRO A 569 -2.71 -4.88 8.12
CA PRO A 569 -1.30 -4.49 8.23
C PRO A 569 -1.11 -3.06 8.76
N ILE A 570 -1.79 -2.07 8.16
CA ILE A 570 -1.64 -0.65 8.52
C ILE A 570 -2.16 -0.30 9.92
N THR A 571 -3.02 -1.14 10.50
CA THR A 571 -3.52 -0.98 11.86
C THR A 571 -2.46 -1.36 12.91
N TYR A 572 -1.52 -2.26 12.59
CA TYR A 572 -0.64 -2.89 13.59
C TYR A 572 0.86 -2.83 13.31
N TRP A 573 1.33 -2.59 12.08
CA TRP A 573 2.78 -2.62 11.81
C TRP A 573 3.56 -1.58 12.62
N LEU A 574 3.03 -0.37 12.81
CA LEU A 574 3.76 0.72 13.47
C LEU A 574 3.92 0.45 14.98
N PRO A 575 2.85 0.07 15.71
CA PRO A 575 2.97 -0.48 17.07
C PRO A 575 3.75 -1.81 17.20
N ARG A 576 4.14 -2.48 16.12
CA ARG A 576 5.10 -3.62 16.15
C ARG A 576 6.53 -3.17 15.96
N ILE A 577 6.82 -2.33 14.97
CA ILE A 577 8.15 -1.77 14.73
C ILE A 577 8.62 -1.02 15.98
N GLN A 578 7.79 -0.14 16.53
CA GLN A 578 8.10 0.59 17.77
C GLN A 578 8.27 -0.33 18.99
N GLY A 579 7.48 -1.41 19.05
CA GLY A 579 7.50 -2.40 20.14
C GLY A 579 8.63 -3.43 20.08
N ALA A 580 9.33 -3.56 18.95
CA ALA A 580 10.47 -4.46 18.79
C ALA A 580 11.68 -3.91 19.55
N SER A 581 11.85 -4.33 20.81
CA SER A 581 12.86 -3.80 21.73
C SER A 581 14.31 -4.14 21.35
N PHE A 582 14.52 -5.24 20.63
CA PHE A 582 15.84 -5.66 20.14
C PHE A 582 16.35 -4.83 18.95
N LEU A 583 15.46 -4.14 18.22
CA LEU A 583 15.87 -3.19 17.19
C LEU A 583 16.37 -1.90 17.83
N LEU A 584 17.55 -1.44 17.44
CA LEU A 584 18.06 -0.12 17.84
C LEU A 584 17.14 1.00 17.35
N ALA A 585 17.14 2.13 18.06
CA ALA A 585 16.55 3.37 17.54
C ALA A 585 17.38 3.91 16.35
N ARG A 586 16.75 4.74 15.52
CA ARG A 586 17.43 5.71 14.66
C ARG A 586 17.50 7.05 15.39
#